data_AF-K2CKZ8-F1
#
_entry.id   AF-K2CKZ8-F1
#
_cell.length_a   1.000
_cell.length_b   1.000
_cell.length_c   1.000
_cell.angle_alpha   90.00
_cell.angle_beta   90.00
_cell.angle_gamma   90.00
#
_symmetry.space_group_name_H-M   'P 1'
#
loop_
_entity.id
_entity.type
_entity.pdbx_description
1 polymer ?
#
loop_
_entity_poly.entity_id
_entity_poly.type
_entity_poly.pdbx_seq_one_letter_code
_entity_poly.pdbx_strand_id
1 'polypeptide(L)'
;MDGYEADDMIGTISNQAKNLDVIILSGDRDLLQLVNGHVMMIAPIVGVTKMILFNKDKVVEKYGLDPEQIPDYKALVGDPSDNYPGVAGIGPKTASDLIKKFDSLENLYQRLSEVAPKIA
;
A
#
# COMPACT_ATOMS: atom_id res chain seq x y z
N MET A 1 -0.13 -19.69 -17.95
CA MET A 1 -0.60 -18.68 -16.99
C MET A 1 -0.09 -17.40 -17.59
N ASP A 2 -0.90 -16.82 -18.46
CA ASP A 2 -0.42 -15.77 -19.36
C ASP A 2 -1.17 -14.52 -18.95
N GLY A 3 -0.43 -13.51 -18.49
CA GLY A 3 -0.98 -12.21 -18.08
C GLY A 3 -1.25 -12.01 -16.58
N TYR A 4 -0.81 -12.91 -15.70
CA TYR A 4 -0.82 -12.70 -14.24
C TYR A 4 0.59 -12.55 -13.70
N GLU A 5 0.76 -11.63 -12.78
CA GLU A 5 2.02 -11.36 -12.10
C GLU A 5 2.14 -12.20 -10.81
N ALA A 6 3.33 -12.17 -10.20
CA ALA A 6 3.60 -12.96 -9.00
C ALA A 6 2.80 -12.48 -7.79
N ASP A 7 2.55 -11.17 -7.71
CA ASP A 7 1.72 -10.51 -6.72
C ASP A 7 0.24 -10.93 -6.81
N ASP A 8 -0.32 -11.10 -8.02
CA ASP A 8 -1.67 -11.64 -8.23
C ASP A 8 -1.81 -13.04 -7.60
N MET A 9 -0.79 -13.87 -7.82
CA MET A 9 -0.74 -15.22 -7.27
C MET A 9 -0.60 -15.21 -5.74
N ILE A 10 0.27 -14.34 -5.22
CA ILE A 10 0.44 -14.16 -3.77
C ILE A 10 -0.85 -13.66 -3.12
N GLY A 11 -1.51 -12.67 -3.71
CA GLY A 11 -2.77 -12.13 -3.24
C GLY A 11 -3.87 -13.20 -3.24
N THR A 12 -3.97 -13.96 -4.32
CA THR A 12 -4.94 -15.05 -4.46
C THR A 12 -4.73 -16.13 -3.40
N ILE A 13 -3.48 -16.59 -3.21
CA ILE A 13 -3.16 -17.64 -2.23
C ILE A 13 -3.37 -17.14 -0.80
N SER A 14 -2.90 -15.92 -0.49
CA SER A 14 -3.08 -15.29 0.83
C SER A 14 -4.57 -15.16 1.20
N ASN A 15 -5.42 -14.78 0.25
CA ASN A 15 -6.86 -14.67 0.47
C ASN A 15 -7.55 -16.04 0.61
N GLN A 16 -7.04 -17.09 -0.02
CA GLN A 16 -7.58 -18.46 0.14
C GLN A 16 -7.17 -19.10 1.47
N ALA A 17 -6.00 -18.74 2.00
CA ALA A 17 -5.43 -19.28 3.22
C ALA A 17 -6.03 -18.69 4.52
N LYS A 18 -7.34 -18.41 4.57
CA LYS A 18 -8.01 -17.69 5.68
C LYS A 18 -7.89 -18.32 7.07
N ASN A 19 -7.52 -19.60 7.14
CA ASN A 19 -7.40 -20.36 8.39
C ASN A 19 -5.93 -20.64 8.77
N LEU A 20 -4.97 -20.01 8.10
CA LEU A 20 -3.54 -20.17 8.32
C LEU A 20 -2.91 -18.80 8.51
N ASP A 21 -1.87 -18.73 9.33
CA ASP A 21 -1.01 -17.56 9.37
C ASP A 21 -0.06 -17.62 8.17
N VAL A 22 -0.06 -16.54 7.38
CA VAL A 22 0.70 -16.41 6.14
C VAL A 22 1.80 -15.38 6.34
N ILE A 23 3.02 -15.73 5.92
CA ILE A 23 4.14 -14.79 5.86
C ILE A 23 4.57 -14.65 4.41
N ILE A 24 4.41 -13.44 3.86
CA ILE A 24 4.89 -13.06 2.53
C ILE A 24 6.32 -12.56 2.66
N LEU A 25 7.28 -13.15 1.93
CA LEU A 25 8.66 -12.65 1.85
C LEU A 25 8.86 -11.96 0.50
N SER A 26 8.93 -10.63 0.48
CA SER A 26 9.14 -9.87 -0.76
C SER A 26 9.79 -8.50 -0.52
N GLY A 27 10.47 -7.98 -1.54
CA GLY A 27 10.94 -6.60 -1.59
C GLY A 27 9.87 -5.61 -2.03
N ASP A 28 8.87 -6.11 -2.75
CA ASP A 28 7.78 -5.33 -3.32
C ASP A 28 6.86 -4.81 -2.22
N ARG A 29 6.72 -3.48 -2.16
CA ARG A 29 5.96 -2.80 -1.11
C ARG A 29 4.47 -2.76 -1.39
N ASP A 30 4.02 -3.13 -2.58
CA ASP A 30 2.60 -3.16 -2.92
C ASP A 30 1.88 -4.29 -2.22
N LEU A 31 2.60 -5.39 -1.93
CA LEU A 31 2.08 -6.50 -1.13
C LEU A 31 1.75 -6.15 0.32
N LEU A 32 2.15 -4.96 0.81
CA LEU A 32 1.72 -4.47 2.11
C LEU A 32 0.20 -4.30 2.20
N GLN A 33 -0.49 -4.14 1.07
CA GLN A 33 -1.96 -4.09 1.02
C GLN A 33 -2.63 -5.38 1.52
N LEU A 34 -1.92 -6.51 1.47
CA LEU A 34 -2.44 -7.80 1.87
C LEU A 34 -2.31 -8.05 3.39
N VAL A 35 -1.54 -7.22 4.09
CA VAL A 35 -1.28 -7.38 5.53
C VAL A 35 -2.57 -7.23 6.33
N ASN A 36 -2.87 -8.21 7.19
CA ASN A 36 -4.05 -8.21 8.04
C ASN A 36 -3.79 -9.05 9.32
N GLY A 37 -4.84 -9.49 10.01
CA GLY A 37 -4.71 -10.28 11.25
C GLY A 37 -4.01 -11.64 11.08
N HIS A 38 -4.03 -12.22 9.88
CA HIS A 38 -3.43 -13.52 9.56
C HIS A 38 -2.30 -13.43 8.53
N VAL A 39 -2.19 -12.32 7.81
CA VAL A 39 -1.17 -12.12 6.78
C VAL A 39 -0.17 -11.09 7.26
N MET A 40 1.10 -11.48 7.35
CA MET A 40 2.22 -10.60 7.63
C MET A 40 3.21 -10.59 6.46
N MET A 41 4.04 -9.56 6.37
CA MET A 41 5.04 -9.44 5.31
C MET A 41 6.43 -9.23 5.87
N ILE A 42 7.42 -10.02 5.46
CA ILE A 42 8.84 -9.75 5.68
C ILE A 42 9.41 -9.05 4.45
N ALA A 43 10.06 -7.91 4.67
CA ALA A 43 10.70 -7.15 3.61
C ALA A 43 12.09 -6.64 4.00
N PRO A 44 13.03 -6.50 3.05
CA PRO A 44 14.34 -5.90 3.28
C PRO A 44 14.23 -4.38 3.59
N ILE A 45 15.04 -3.89 4.55
CA ILE A 45 15.24 -2.46 4.85
C ILE A 45 16.50 -1.94 4.14
N VAL A 46 17.60 -2.67 4.23
CA VAL A 46 18.91 -2.31 3.64
C VAL A 46 19.53 -3.59 3.09
N GLY A 47 19.49 -3.78 1.77
CA GLY A 47 19.86 -5.06 1.14
C GLY A 47 19.11 -6.25 1.75
N VAL A 48 19.62 -7.47 1.55
CA VAL A 48 19.05 -8.69 2.15
C VAL A 48 19.49 -8.94 3.60
N THR A 49 20.33 -8.08 4.16
CA THR A 49 20.97 -8.30 5.47
C THR A 49 20.11 -7.85 6.65
N LYS A 50 19.22 -6.87 6.46
CA LYS A 50 18.28 -6.41 7.48
C LYS A 50 16.85 -6.51 6.99
N MET A 51 16.11 -7.46 7.54
CA MET A 51 14.68 -7.67 7.27
C MET A 51 13.82 -7.01 8.35
N ILE A 52 12.59 -6.67 8.00
CA ILE A 52 11.54 -6.16 8.89
C ILE A 52 10.28 -6.97 8.66
N LEU A 53 9.62 -7.36 9.75
CA LEU A 53 8.28 -7.93 9.73
C LEU A 53 7.26 -6.78 9.80
N PHE A 54 6.40 -6.69 8.79
CA PHE A 54 5.23 -5.84 8.73
C PHE A 54 4.01 -6.64 9.16
N ASN A 55 3.50 -6.30 10.34
CA ASN A 55 2.11 -6.50 10.73
C ASN A 55 1.33 -5.18 10.51
N LYS A 56 0.03 -5.18 10.82
CA LYS A 56 -0.82 -3.98 10.69
C LYS A 56 -0.19 -2.75 11.37
N ASP A 57 0.23 -2.88 12.63
CA ASP A 57 0.80 -1.76 13.40
C ASP A 57 2.04 -1.17 12.73
N LYS A 58 2.90 -2.00 12.13
CA LYS A 58 4.11 -1.53 11.46
C LYS A 58 3.83 -0.84 10.13
N VAL A 59 2.75 -1.22 9.45
CA VAL A 59 2.26 -0.49 8.27
C VAL A 59 1.75 0.89 8.69
N VAL A 60 0.94 0.96 9.74
CA VAL A 60 0.43 2.23 10.29
C VAL A 60 1.56 3.10 10.80
N GLU A 61 2.56 2.57 11.51
CA GLU A 61 3.74 3.32 11.96
C GLU A 61 4.49 3.96 10.78
N LYS A 62 4.62 3.23 9.67
CA LYS A 62 5.41 3.66 8.51
C LYS A 62 4.68 4.64 7.61
N TYR A 63 3.40 4.40 7.31
CA TYR A 63 2.64 5.19 6.33
C TYR A 63 1.59 6.09 6.97
N GLY A 64 1.27 5.86 8.25
CA GLY A 64 0.11 6.44 8.92
C GLY A 64 -1.22 5.88 8.43
N LEU A 65 -1.21 4.83 7.62
CA LEU A 65 -2.38 4.29 6.92
C LEU A 65 -2.56 2.82 7.26
N ASP A 66 -3.80 2.37 7.22
CA ASP A 66 -4.08 0.94 7.30
C ASP A 66 -3.62 0.21 6.01
N PRO A 67 -3.29 -1.09 6.07
CA PRO A 67 -2.91 -1.88 4.90
C PRO A 67 -3.86 -1.72 3.71
N GLU A 68 -5.17 -1.73 3.97
CA GLU A 68 -6.23 -1.59 2.95
C GLU A 68 -6.19 -0.24 2.20
N GLN A 69 -5.55 0.78 2.79
CA GLN A 69 -5.41 2.12 2.23
C GLN A 69 -4.12 2.32 1.42
N ILE A 70 -3.22 1.33 1.41
CA ILE A 70 -1.96 1.40 0.65
C ILE A 70 -2.18 1.55 -0.86
N PRO A 71 -3.13 0.84 -1.51
CA PRO A 71 -3.41 1.04 -2.93
C PRO A 71 -3.82 2.48 -3.26
N ASP A 72 -4.73 3.07 -2.46
CA ASP A 72 -5.18 4.45 -2.66
C ASP A 72 -4.05 5.47 -2.43
N TYR A 73 -3.19 5.21 -1.46
CA TYR A 73 -1.97 6.00 -1.25
C TYR A 73 -1.03 5.92 -2.46
N LYS A 74 -0.78 4.71 -2.98
CA LYS A 74 0.05 4.51 -4.18
C LYS A 74 -0.57 5.18 -5.40
N ALA A 75 -1.89 5.12 -5.56
CA ALA A 75 -2.61 5.80 -6.62
C ALA A 75 -2.30 7.31 -6.65
N LEU A 76 -2.13 7.94 -5.48
CA LEU A 76 -1.78 9.36 -5.37
C LEU A 76 -0.29 9.64 -5.55
N VAL A 77 0.59 8.85 -4.93
CA VAL A 77 2.04 9.13 -4.89
C VAL A 77 2.78 8.65 -6.13
N GLY A 78 2.26 7.61 -6.78
CA GLY A 78 2.95 6.91 -7.86
C GLY A 78 3.85 5.78 -7.37
N ASP A 79 4.36 5.01 -8.34
CA ASP A 79 5.48 4.08 -8.20
C ASP A 79 6.48 4.26 -9.36
N PRO A 80 7.66 4.86 -9.10
CA PRO A 80 8.69 5.03 -10.12
C PRO A 80 9.23 3.70 -10.68
N SER A 81 9.16 2.61 -9.91
CA SER A 81 9.65 1.28 -10.32
C SER A 81 8.80 0.72 -11.47
N ASP A 82 7.50 1.01 -11.42
CA ASP A 82 6.50 0.58 -12.42
C ASP A 82 6.17 1.68 -13.43
N ASN A 83 6.99 2.74 -13.48
CA ASN A 83 6.77 3.91 -14.33
C ASN A 83 5.36 4.53 -14.14
N TYR A 84 4.84 4.46 -12.92
CA TYR A 84 3.57 5.02 -12.52
C TYR A 84 3.81 6.38 -11.83
N PRO A 85 3.55 7.53 -12.47
CA PRO A 85 4.00 8.83 -11.95
C PRO A 85 3.19 9.37 -10.77
N GLY A 86 1.99 8.83 -10.51
CA GLY A 86 1.07 9.38 -9.51
C GLY A 86 0.48 10.74 -9.91
N VAL A 87 -0.09 11.45 -8.95
CA VAL A 87 -0.72 12.75 -9.15
C VAL A 87 0.30 13.86 -8.94
N ALA A 88 0.48 14.71 -9.94
CA ALA A 88 1.39 15.84 -9.89
C ALA A 88 1.09 16.75 -8.68
N GLY A 89 2.13 17.09 -7.91
CA GLY A 89 2.01 17.93 -6.71
C GLY A 89 1.56 17.20 -5.44
N ILE A 90 1.21 15.91 -5.51
CA ILE A 90 0.84 15.11 -4.33
C ILE A 90 2.01 14.20 -3.92
N GLY A 91 2.77 14.66 -2.93
CA GLY A 91 3.83 13.85 -2.30
C GLY A 91 3.31 12.90 -1.21
N PRO A 92 4.18 12.02 -0.68
CA PRO A 92 3.83 11.03 0.35
C PRO A 92 3.02 11.56 1.53
N LYS A 93 3.44 12.69 2.12
CA LYS A 93 2.76 13.29 3.27
C LYS A 93 1.33 13.72 2.91
N THR A 94 1.18 14.45 1.81
CA THR A 94 -0.12 14.93 1.34
C THR A 94 -1.04 13.76 1.00
N ALA A 95 -0.53 12.72 0.34
CA ALA A 95 -1.31 11.51 0.05
C ALA A 95 -1.80 10.84 1.34
N SER A 96 -0.91 10.58 2.30
CA SER A 96 -1.31 10.01 3.60
C SER A 96 -2.35 10.87 4.32
N ASP A 97 -2.19 12.19 4.32
CA ASP A 97 -3.14 13.10 4.98
C ASP A 97 -4.51 13.11 4.27
N LEU A 98 -4.54 13.03 2.94
CA LEU A 98 -5.78 12.94 2.15
C LEU A 98 -6.49 11.61 2.40
N ILE A 99 -5.79 10.48 2.28
CA ILE A 99 -6.41 9.17 2.50
C ILE A 99 -6.86 9.00 3.94
N LYS A 100 -6.11 9.48 4.95
CA LYS A 100 -6.61 9.54 6.34
C LYS A 100 -7.88 10.37 6.49
N LYS A 101 -7.97 11.51 5.80
CA LYS A 101 -9.10 12.44 5.93
C LYS A 101 -10.36 11.91 5.24
N PHE A 102 -10.20 11.30 4.08
CA PHE A 102 -11.31 10.88 3.23
C PHE A 102 -11.56 9.37 3.25
N ASP A 103 -10.73 8.60 3.96
CA ASP A 103 -10.77 7.14 4.11
C ASP A 103 -10.38 6.37 2.84
N SER A 104 -10.85 6.80 1.67
CA SER A 104 -10.56 6.18 0.38
C SER A 104 -10.39 7.20 -0.75
N LEU A 105 -9.81 6.74 -1.87
CA LEU A 105 -9.67 7.53 -3.09
C LEU A 105 -11.03 7.90 -3.70
N GLU A 106 -12.01 6.99 -3.64
CA GLU A 106 -13.37 7.23 -4.12
C GLU A 106 -14.05 8.37 -3.34
N ASN A 107 -13.95 8.33 -2.01
CA ASN A 107 -14.49 9.38 -1.16
C ASN A 107 -13.79 10.73 -1.37
N LEU A 108 -12.46 10.71 -1.59
CA LEU A 108 -11.69 11.89 -1.96
C LEU A 108 -12.21 12.49 -3.29
N TYR A 109 -12.46 11.64 -4.28
CA TYR A 109 -12.93 12.06 -5.59
C TYR A 109 -14.34 12.69 -5.54
N GLN A 110 -15.23 12.12 -4.74
CA GLN A 110 -16.59 12.65 -4.53
C GLN A 110 -16.59 14.00 -3.79
N ARG A 111 -15.52 14.31 -3.04
CA ARG A 111 -15.40 15.51 -2.20
C ARG A 111 -14.23 16.41 -2.62
N LEU A 112 -13.87 16.40 -3.90
CA LEU A 112 -12.73 17.17 -4.43
C LEU A 112 -12.80 18.67 -4.12
N SER A 113 -13.99 19.25 -4.00
CA SER A 113 -14.18 20.67 -3.61
C SER A 113 -13.66 21.00 -2.21
N GLU A 114 -13.47 20.00 -1.35
CA GLU A 114 -12.93 20.16 0.01
C GLU A 114 -11.39 20.02 0.07
N VAL A 115 -10.76 19.69 -1.06
CA VAL A 115 -9.31 19.64 -1.19
C VAL A 115 -8.81 21.08 -1.38
N ALA A 116 -8.00 21.56 -0.44
CA ALA A 116 -7.51 22.93 -0.48
C ALA A 116 -6.74 23.22 -1.80
N PRO A 117 -6.88 24.41 -2.41
CA PRO A 117 -6.27 24.76 -3.69
C PRO A 117 -4.77 25.06 -3.56
N LYS A 118 -4.00 24.09 -3.06
CA LYS A 118 -2.53 24.10 -2.99
C LYS A 118 -1.91 22.98 -3.83
N ILE A 119 -2.63 22.54 -4.86
CA ILE A 119 -2.13 21.64 -5.90
C ILE A 119 -2.19 22.47 -7.18
N ALA A 120 -1.15 23.27 -7.41
CA ALA A 120 -0.95 24.11 -8.59
C ALA A 120 0.48 23.90 -9.09
#